data_AF-A0A1V2L5V0-F1
#
_entry.id   AF-A0A1V2L5V0-F1
#
_cell.length_a   1.000
_cell.length_b   1.000
_cell.length_c   1.000
_cell.angle_alpha   90.00
_cell.angle_beta   90.00
_cell.angle_gamma   90.00
#
_symmetry.space_group_name_H-M   'P 1'
#
loop_
_entity.id
_entity.type
_entity.pdbx_description
1 polymer ?
#
loop_
_entity_poly.entity_id
_entity_poly.type
_entity_poly.pdbx_seq_one_letter_code
_entity_poly.pdbx_strand_id
1 'polypeptide(L)'
;MTDDFEANFHNIEKTIFVPPLLVRDYTRGNPLAGKYYGTRTQTVILLDKNGELTYIERNLHTSDDLTEEPMTQRFDMKIPYEQ
;
A
#
# COMPACT_ATOMS: atom_id res chain seq x y z
N MET A 1 -28.78 1.95 -0.73
CA MET A 1 -27.39 1.73 -1.17
C MET A 1 -26.49 1.89 0.04
N THR A 2 -26.36 0.84 0.85
CA THR A 2 -25.63 0.89 2.14
C THR A 2 -24.86 -0.39 2.43
N ASP A 3 -24.88 -1.38 1.54
CA ASP A 3 -24.29 -2.70 1.79
C ASP A 3 -22.85 -2.87 1.25
N ASP A 4 -22.34 -1.87 0.52
CA ASP A 4 -21.01 -1.98 -0.10
C ASP A 4 -19.85 -1.80 0.89
N PHE A 5 -20.01 -1.00 1.96
CA PHE A 5 -18.87 -0.67 2.83
C PHE A 5 -18.49 -1.83 3.75
N GLU A 6 -19.47 -2.44 4.42
CA GLU A 6 -19.26 -3.61 5.30
C GLU A 6 -18.70 -4.81 4.52
N ALA A 7 -19.27 -5.10 3.34
CA ALA A 7 -18.79 -6.15 2.46
C ALA A 7 -17.35 -5.88 1.98
N ASN A 8 -17.04 -4.65 1.59
CA ASN A 8 -15.68 -4.27 1.20
C ASN A 8 -14.70 -4.33 2.37
N PHE A 9 -15.13 -3.98 3.58
CA PHE A 9 -14.30 -4.07 4.77
C PHE A 9 -13.87 -5.51 5.08
N HIS A 10 -14.79 -6.48 5.03
CA HIS A 10 -14.44 -7.89 5.20
C HIS A 10 -13.60 -8.45 4.04
N ASN A 11 -13.72 -7.88 2.84
CA ASN A 11 -12.87 -8.27 1.73
C ASN A 11 -11.43 -7.77 1.87
N ILE A 12 -11.18 -6.70 2.64
CA ILE A 12 -9.83 -6.20 2.93
C ILE A 12 -8.96 -7.29 3.58
N GLU A 13 -9.53 -8.11 4.47
CA GLU A 13 -8.80 -9.21 5.13
C GLU A 13 -8.30 -10.28 4.15
N LYS A 14 -8.93 -10.39 2.98
CA LYS A 14 -8.64 -11.42 1.96
C LYS A 14 -7.76 -10.90 0.83
N THR A 15 -7.31 -9.65 0.91
CA THR A 15 -6.55 -9.00 -0.14
C THR A 15 -5.34 -8.30 0.44
N ILE A 16 -4.22 -8.36 -0.28
CA ILE A 16 -3.05 -7.51 0.00
C ILE A 16 -3.27 -6.07 -0.49
N PHE A 17 -4.36 -5.84 -1.21
CA PHE A 17 -4.72 -4.55 -1.80
C PHE A 17 -5.82 -3.85 -0.99
N VAL A 18 -5.43 -2.82 -0.26
CA VAL A 18 -6.37 -1.87 0.34
C VAL A 18 -6.73 -0.83 -0.73
N PRO A 19 -8.00 -0.73 -1.16
CA PRO A 19 -8.41 0.29 -2.12
C PRO A 19 -8.27 1.69 -1.51
N PRO A 20 -8.09 2.74 -2.34
CA PRO A 20 -8.12 4.13 -1.90
C PRO A 20 -9.36 4.42 -1.05
N LEU A 21 -9.18 4.81 0.21
CA LEU A 21 -10.30 5.14 1.11
C LEU A 21 -10.51 6.65 1.16
N LEU A 22 -11.72 7.12 0.84
CA LEU A 22 -12.08 8.53 0.95
C LEU A 22 -12.01 9.00 2.42
N VAL A 23 -11.22 10.03 2.68
CA VAL A 23 -11.12 10.62 4.03
C VAL A 23 -12.33 11.52 4.27
N ARG A 24 -13.17 11.16 5.26
CA ARG A 24 -14.43 11.86 5.60
C ARG A 24 -14.27 13.37 5.86
N ASP A 25 -13.10 13.81 6.33
CA ASP A 25 -12.82 15.18 6.77
C ASP A 25 -11.88 15.97 5.82
N TYR A 26 -11.74 15.57 4.54
CA TYR A 26 -10.90 16.30 3.56
C TYR A 26 -11.24 17.81 3.48
N THR A 27 -12.50 18.17 3.76
CA THR A 27 -12.98 19.56 3.76
C THR A 27 -12.49 20.42 4.93
N ARG A 28 -11.76 19.86 5.93
CA ARG A 28 -11.25 20.62 7.08
C ARG A 28 -9.98 21.45 6.80
N GLY A 29 -9.59 21.58 5.54
CA GLY A 29 -8.56 22.54 5.14
C GLY A 29 -7.15 22.20 5.63
N ASN A 30 -6.86 20.91 5.89
CA ASN A 30 -5.50 20.46 6.14
C ASN A 30 -4.82 20.16 4.79
N PRO A 31 -3.95 21.04 4.26
CA PRO A 31 -3.32 20.86 2.95
C PRO A 31 -2.35 19.66 2.90
N LEU A 32 -2.02 19.07 4.05
CA LEU A 32 -1.16 17.88 4.14
C LEU A 32 -1.95 16.57 4.12
N ALA A 33 -3.29 16.63 4.27
CA ALA A 33 -4.15 15.45 4.22
C ALA A 33 -4.66 15.24 2.79
N GLY A 34 -4.16 14.19 2.12
CA GLY A 34 -4.69 13.77 0.82
C GLY A 34 -6.16 13.34 0.90
N LYS A 35 -6.88 13.46 -0.21
CA LYS A 35 -8.27 13.02 -0.40
C LYS A 35 -8.44 11.52 -0.13
N TYR A 36 -7.43 10.72 -0.42
CA TYR A 36 -7.46 9.27 -0.21
C TYR A 36 -6.41 8.78 0.80
N TYR A 37 -6.82 7.89 1.69
CA TYR A 37 -5.95 7.13 2.59
C TYR A 37 -5.51 5.82 1.94
N GLY A 38 -4.28 5.39 2.22
CA GLY A 38 -3.76 4.07 1.81
C GLY A 38 -3.27 3.97 0.36
N THR A 39 -3.15 5.08 -0.36
CA THR A 39 -2.84 5.08 -1.80
C THR A 39 -1.36 5.11 -2.16
N ARG A 40 -0.45 5.24 -1.19
CA ARG A 40 0.93 5.61 -1.52
C ARG A 40 1.77 4.43 -1.98
N THR A 41 1.82 3.37 -1.17
CA THR A 41 2.83 2.33 -1.39
C THR A 41 2.35 0.98 -0.85
N GLN A 42 2.63 -0.09 -1.60
CA GLN A 42 2.54 -1.48 -1.15
C GLN A 42 3.94 -2.07 -1.05
N THR A 43 4.21 -2.76 0.05
CA THR A 43 5.51 -3.38 0.29
C THR A 43 5.32 -4.88 0.56
N VAL A 44 6.10 -5.71 -0.14
CA VAL A 44 6.22 -7.14 0.11
C VAL A 44 7.67 -7.43 0.50
N ILE A 45 7.85 -8.08 1.65
CA ILE A 45 9.16 -8.49 2.14
C ILE A 45 9.15 -10.01 2.22
N LEU A 46 10.00 -10.65 1.42
CA LEU A 46 10.16 -12.10 1.35
C LEU A 46 11.53 -12.45 1.90
N LEU A 47 11.59 -13.29 2.92
CA LEU A 47 12.84 -13.83 3.46
C LEU A 47 12.83 -15.35 3.26
N ASP A 48 13.82 -15.86 2.54
CA ASP A 48 13.99 -17.30 2.38
C ASP A 48 14.76 -17.92 3.57
N LYS A 49 14.75 -19.26 3.66
CA LYS A 49 15.45 -20.00 4.73
C LYS A 49 16.98 -19.85 4.70
N ASN A 50 17.55 -19.39 3.58
CA ASN A 50 18.98 -19.21 3.40
C ASN A 50 19.43 -17.78 3.71
N GLY A 51 18.52 -16.90 4.14
CA GLY A 51 18.80 -15.49 4.43
C GLY A 51 18.81 -14.58 3.20
N GLU A 52 18.21 -15.00 2.08
CA GLU A 52 17.95 -14.13 0.93
C GLU A 52 16.68 -13.33 1.18
N LEU A 53 16.81 -12.01 1.18
CA LEU A 53 15.72 -11.07 1.36
C LEU A 53 15.41 -10.42 0.00
N THR A 54 14.17 -10.59 -0.46
CA THR A 54 13.60 -9.84 -1.58
C THR A 54 12.61 -8.81 -1.04
N TYR A 55 12.92 -7.54 -1.26
CA TYR A 55 12.03 -6.42 -0.97
C TYR A 55 11.42 -5.94 -2.28
N ILE A 56 10.10 -5.89 -2.35
CA ILE A 56 9.35 -5.37 -3.49
C ILE A 56 8.49 -4.22 -2.98
N GLU A 57 8.59 -3.08 -3.64
CA GLU A 57 7.78 -1.91 -3.36
C GLU A 57 7.04 -1.49 -4.63
N ARG A 58 5.74 -1.28 -4.52
CA ARG A 58 4.92 -0.75 -5.60
C ARG A 58 4.25 0.52 -5.14
N ASN A 59 4.60 1.63 -5.77
CA ASN A 59 3.87 2.88 -5.60
C ASN A 59 2.53 2.71 -6.31
N LEU A 60 1.43 2.83 -5.57
CA LEU A 60 0.11 2.78 -6.19
C LEU A 60 -0.23 4.15 -6.77
N HIS A 61 0.01 5.22 -6.01
CA HIS A 61 -0.16 6.62 -6.41
C HIS A 61 0.83 7.52 -5.64
N THR A 62 1.50 8.45 -6.32
CA THR A 62 2.39 9.44 -5.66
C THR A 62 1.61 10.58 -5.00
N SER A 63 0.33 10.74 -5.35
CA SER A 63 -0.58 11.76 -4.83
C SER A 63 -2.05 11.29 -4.84
N ASP A 64 -3.01 12.21 -4.83
CA ASP A 64 -4.43 11.90 -5.07
C ASP A 64 -4.77 11.66 -6.55
N ASP A 65 -3.77 11.72 -7.44
CA ASP A 65 -3.91 11.35 -8.83
C ASP A 65 -4.00 9.83 -9.00
N LEU A 66 -5.22 9.35 -9.24
CA LEU A 66 -5.51 7.94 -9.45
C LEU A 66 -5.15 7.44 -10.87
N THR A 67 -4.68 8.33 -11.75
CA THR A 67 -4.34 8.01 -13.15
C THR A 67 -2.85 7.71 -13.36
N GLU A 68 -2.03 7.88 -12.32
CA GLU A 68 -0.62 7.55 -12.38
C GLU A 68 -0.40 6.04 -12.56
N GLU A 69 0.51 5.68 -13.46
CA GLU A 69 0.92 4.30 -13.65
C GLU A 69 1.79 3.83 -12.46
N PRO A 70 1.43 2.74 -11.77
CA PRO A 70 2.18 2.26 -10.62
C PRO A 70 3.62 1.89 -10.97
N MET A 71 4.59 2.48 -10.25
CA MET A 71 5.99 2.09 -10.36
C MET A 71 6.34 0.97 -9.37
N THR A 72 7.01 -0.08 -9.85
CA THR A 72 7.50 -1.18 -9.00
C THR A 72 9.02 -1.15 -8.90
N GLN A 73 9.53 -1.20 -7.69
CA GLN A 73 10.95 -1.33 -7.36
C GLN A 73 11.19 -2.68 -6.69
N ARG A 74 12.32 -3.29 -6.99
CA ARG A 74 12.73 -4.58 -6.42
C ARG A 74 14.19 -4.49 -5.97
N PHE A 75 14.45 -4.98 -4.77
CA PHE A 75 15.78 -5.06 -4.19
C PHE A 75 15.98 -6.46 -3.65
N ASP A 76 17.09 -7.08 -4.02
CA ASP A 76 17.50 -8.39 -3.52
C ASP A 76 18.79 -8.20 -2.70
N MET A 77 18.78 -8.70 -1.47
CA MET A 77 19.90 -8.56 -0.54
C MET A 77 20.10 -9.82 0.30
N LYS A 78 21.36 -10.11 0.64
CA LYS A 78 21.70 -11.21 1.55
C LYS A 78 21.84 -10.65 2.94
N ILE A 79 21.10 -11.21 3.91
CA ILE A 79 21.31 -10.86 5.31
C ILE A 79 22.64 -11.48 5.74
N PRO A 80 23.64 -10.66 6.12
CA PRO A 80 24.91 -11.19 6.62
C PRO A 80 24.67 -11.91 7.95
N TYR A 81 25.23 -13.11 8.07
CA TYR A 81 25.24 -13.85 9.33
C TYR A 81 26.46 -13.35 10.13
N GLU A 82 26.22 -12.62 11.22
CA GLU A 82 27.28 -12.37 12.21
C GLU A 82 27.46 -13.64 13.05
N GLN A 83 28.69 -14.16 13.10
CA GLN A 83 29.08 -15.34 13.89
C GLN A 83 29.36 -14.96 15.35
#